data_AF-T0T414-F1
#
_entry.id   AF-T0T414-F1
#
_cell.length_a   1.000
_cell.length_b   1.000
_cell.length_c   1.000
_cell.angle_alpha   90.00
_cell.angle_beta   90.00
_cell.angle_gamma   90.00
#
_symmetry.space_group_name_H-M   'P 1'
#
loop_
_entity.id
_entity.type
_entity.pdbx_description
1 polymer ?
#
loop_
_entity_poly.entity_id
_entity_poly.type
_entity_poly.pdbx_seq_one_letter_code
_entity_poly.pdbx_strand_id
1 'polypeptide(L)'
;MKKTNSINFSEKIPEISKQIEEIKITCFYMLSTDLYKIENNKLMEIITKKFKNHPATIMELIGTEDNQLFSKKHESWIVPKKLQHLKSKIDEKTNYYLNLYFEKLEKEKQNCLYSSKSNPFVKFVFTPLIEFSIEGEIYLYFVTLTVYQNGSIIIELFEDLRNSFYNIDFLHPYTKMVAKLFPDFKKKINLTL
;
A
#
# COMPACT_ATOMS: atom_id res chain seq x y z
N MET A 1 31.63 1.44 27.69
CA MET A 1 30.95 1.73 26.41
C MET A 1 29.87 0.67 26.20
N LYS A 2 28.58 1.05 26.17
CA LYS A 2 27.51 0.12 25.75
C LYS A 2 27.73 -0.18 24.27
N LYS A 3 27.89 -1.45 23.90
CA LYS A 3 27.88 -1.89 22.50
C LYS A 3 26.55 -1.45 21.90
N THR A 4 26.56 -0.45 21.02
CA THR A 4 25.47 -0.22 20.08
C THR A 4 25.50 -1.41 19.13
N ASN A 5 24.62 -2.39 19.37
CA ASN A 5 24.34 -3.43 18.39
C ASN A 5 23.81 -2.72 17.14
N SER A 6 24.64 -2.59 16.11
CA SER A 6 24.21 -2.08 14.82
C SER A 6 23.17 -3.04 14.27
N ILE A 7 21.90 -2.62 14.28
CA ILE A 7 20.82 -3.41 13.68
C ILE A 7 21.06 -3.42 12.18
N ASN A 8 21.21 -4.61 11.60
CA ASN A 8 21.29 -4.76 10.16
C ASN A 8 19.89 -4.62 9.55
N PHE A 9 19.55 -3.42 9.08
CA PHE A 9 18.21 -3.11 8.59
C PHE A 9 17.79 -3.94 7.36
N SER A 10 18.75 -4.38 6.54
CA SER A 10 18.49 -5.22 5.37
C SER A 10 18.00 -6.63 5.74
N GLU A 11 18.27 -7.10 6.96
CA GLU A 11 17.82 -8.40 7.47
C GLU A 11 16.55 -8.27 8.32
N LYS A 12 16.43 -7.18 9.09
CA LYS A 12 15.33 -7.03 10.05
C LYS A 12 13.99 -6.66 9.42
N ILE A 13 13.98 -5.85 8.35
CA ILE A 13 12.72 -5.55 7.64
C ILE A 13 12.13 -6.79 6.97
N PRO A 14 12.91 -7.63 6.26
CA PRO A 14 12.42 -8.92 5.80
C PRO A 14 11.94 -9.84 6.92
N GLU A 15 12.61 -9.85 8.08
CA GLU A 15 12.18 -10.65 9.24
C GLU A 15 10.80 -10.24 9.76
N ILE A 16 10.57 -8.94 9.99
CA ILE A 16 9.26 -8.40 10.40
C ILE A 16 8.20 -8.70 9.35
N SER A 17 8.56 -8.53 8.07
CA SER A 17 7.64 -8.79 6.97
C SER A 17 7.25 -10.27 6.90
N LYS A 18 8.14 -11.21 7.25
CA LYS A 18 7.83 -12.64 7.36
C LYS A 18 6.98 -13.00 8.58
N GLN A 19 7.08 -12.23 9.67
CA GLN A 19 6.25 -12.40 10.86
C GLN A 19 4.81 -11.91 10.66
N ILE A 20 4.59 -11.05 9.67
CA ILE A 20 3.27 -10.60 9.24
C ILE A 20 2.87 -11.55 8.10
N GLU A 21 1.87 -12.39 8.37
CA GLU A 21 1.34 -13.46 7.50
C GLU A 21 1.58 -13.30 5.98
N GLU A 22 2.04 -14.38 5.32
CA GLU A 22 2.43 -14.54 3.90
C GLU A 22 1.93 -13.49 2.90
N ILE A 23 2.63 -12.34 2.85
CA ILE A 23 2.48 -11.33 1.81
C ILE A 23 3.68 -11.37 0.89
N LYS A 24 3.43 -11.17 -0.41
CA LYS A 24 4.47 -10.75 -1.33
C LYS A 24 4.38 -9.25 -1.56
N ILE A 25 5.45 -8.55 -1.17
CA ILE A 25 5.61 -7.13 -1.43
C ILE A 25 6.62 -7.00 -2.57
N THR A 26 6.16 -6.48 -3.71
CA THR A 26 7.02 -6.16 -4.84
C THR A 26 7.27 -4.65 -4.85
N CYS A 27 8.51 -4.24 -4.61
CA CYS A 27 8.90 -2.83 -4.57
C CYS A 27 9.50 -2.39 -5.91
N PHE A 28 8.93 -1.33 -6.49
CA PHE A 28 9.49 -0.61 -7.63
C PHE A 28 10.08 0.71 -7.16
N TYR A 29 11.41 0.81 -7.28
CA TYR A 29 12.13 2.03 -6.98
C TYR A 29 12.20 2.90 -8.23
N MET A 30 11.58 4.07 -8.18
CA MET A 30 11.66 5.04 -9.27
C MET A 30 12.57 6.18 -8.84
N LEU A 31 13.75 6.23 -9.45
CA LEU A 31 14.65 7.37 -9.37
C LEU A 31 14.53 8.13 -10.68
N SER A 32 13.75 9.21 -10.70
CA SER A 32 13.74 10.08 -11.88
C SER A 32 14.99 10.93 -11.89
N THR A 33 15.68 10.91 -13.02
CA THR A 33 16.83 11.77 -13.31
C THR A 33 16.45 13.23 -13.52
N ASP A 34 15.18 13.63 -13.43
CA ASP A 34 14.79 15.04 -13.49
C ASP A 34 14.11 15.53 -12.21
N LEU A 35 13.62 14.60 -11.37
CA LEU A 35 13.04 14.97 -10.07
C LEU A 35 14.07 15.61 -9.13
N TYR A 36 15.37 15.34 -9.30
CA TYR A 36 16.42 16.04 -8.53
C TYR A 36 16.43 17.57 -8.76
N LYS A 37 15.88 18.03 -9.89
CA LYS A 37 15.80 19.47 -10.23
C LYS A 37 14.67 20.18 -9.47
N ILE A 38 13.75 19.42 -8.87
CA ILE A 38 12.65 19.95 -8.07
C ILE A 38 13.08 19.90 -6.61
N GLU A 39 12.92 21.01 -5.89
CA GLU A 39 13.12 21.02 -4.44
C GLU A 39 12.23 19.96 -3.77
N ASN A 40 12.80 19.09 -2.94
CA ASN A 40 12.08 17.94 -2.38
C ASN A 40 10.80 18.32 -1.63
N ASN A 41 10.81 19.42 -0.87
CA ASN A 41 9.62 19.90 -0.16
C ASN A 41 8.49 20.24 -1.15
N LYS A 42 8.85 20.91 -2.26
CA LYS A 42 7.92 21.25 -3.34
C LYS A 42 7.41 20.01 -4.06
N LEU A 43 8.27 19.01 -4.30
CA LEU A 43 7.87 17.73 -4.89
C LEU A 43 6.84 17.01 -4.00
N MET A 44 7.14 16.90 -2.71
CA MET A 44 6.27 16.28 -1.72
C MET A 44 4.92 17.01 -1.64
N GLU A 45 4.92 18.34 -1.66
CA GLU A 45 3.70 19.15 -1.70
C GLU A 45 2.87 18.89 -2.97
N ILE A 46 3.50 18.88 -4.15
CA ILE A 46 2.82 18.64 -5.44
C ILE A 46 2.16 17.27 -5.44
N ILE A 47 2.91 16.23 -5.06
CA ILE A 47 2.38 14.85 -5.04
C ILE A 47 1.29 14.72 -3.97
N THR A 48 1.48 15.31 -2.80
CA THR A 48 0.49 15.25 -1.72
C THR A 48 -0.82 15.91 -2.14
N LYS A 49 -0.77 17.11 -2.74
CA LYS A 49 -1.96 17.79 -3.28
C LYS A 49 -2.65 16.97 -4.37
N LYS A 50 -1.87 16.30 -5.23
CA LYS A 50 -2.39 15.45 -6.31
C LYS A 50 -3.17 14.24 -5.78
N PHE A 51 -2.64 13.56 -4.76
CA PHE A 51 -3.16 12.25 -4.36
C PHE A 51 -4.00 12.23 -3.09
N LYS A 52 -3.88 13.20 -2.19
CA LYS A 52 -4.67 13.25 -0.95
C LYS A 52 -6.18 13.20 -1.16
N ASN A 53 -6.66 13.85 -2.23
CA ASN A 53 -8.08 13.87 -2.59
C ASN A 53 -8.39 13.04 -3.84
N HIS A 54 -7.43 12.24 -4.32
CA HIS A 54 -7.67 11.43 -5.50
C HIS A 54 -8.75 10.37 -5.17
N PRO A 55 -9.74 10.15 -6.05
CA PRO A 55 -10.83 9.19 -5.80
C PRO A 55 -10.38 7.77 -5.45
N ALA A 56 -9.19 7.39 -5.94
CA ALA A 56 -8.56 6.11 -5.68
C ALA A 56 -7.86 6.01 -4.33
N THR A 57 -7.56 7.11 -3.66
CA THR A 57 -6.85 7.07 -2.39
C THR A 57 -7.83 6.64 -1.29
N ILE A 58 -7.53 5.50 -0.66
CA ILE A 58 -8.33 4.93 0.43
C ILE A 58 -7.66 5.09 1.78
N MET A 59 -6.36 5.37 1.81
CA MET A 59 -5.61 5.64 3.03
C MET A 59 -4.39 6.53 2.76
N GLU A 60 -4.13 7.42 3.70
CA GLU A 60 -2.93 8.24 3.79
C GLU A 60 -2.17 7.85 5.07
N LEU A 61 -0.85 7.73 4.94
CA LEU A 61 0.07 7.48 6.04
C LEU A 61 1.15 8.55 6.04
N ILE A 62 1.43 9.11 7.21
CA ILE A 62 2.46 10.16 7.39
C ILE A 62 3.45 9.68 8.44
N GLY A 63 4.68 9.44 8.02
CA GLY A 63 5.80 9.19 8.92
C GLY A 63 6.55 10.48 9.20
N THR A 64 6.85 10.75 10.48
CA THR A 64 7.53 11.97 10.93
C THR A 64 8.98 11.71 11.32
N GLU A 65 9.76 12.79 11.52
CA GLU A 65 11.17 12.71 11.91
C GLU A 65 11.37 11.99 13.25
N ASP A 66 10.39 12.07 14.16
CA ASP A 66 10.39 11.43 15.48
C ASP A 66 9.84 9.99 15.48
N ASN A 67 9.79 9.34 14.32
CA ASN A 67 9.29 7.97 14.12
C ASN A 67 7.81 7.78 14.49
N GLN A 68 7.00 8.85 14.54
CA GLN A 68 5.56 8.70 14.66
C GLN A 68 4.94 8.35 13.31
N LEU A 69 3.88 7.57 13.35
CA LEU A 69 3.09 7.21 12.19
C LEU A 69 1.64 7.64 12.40
N PHE A 70 1.17 8.55 11.55
CA PHE A 70 -0.22 8.96 11.50
C PHE A 70 -0.92 8.24 10.34
N SER A 71 -2.09 7.67 10.59
CA SER A 71 -2.93 7.08 9.55
C SER A 71 -4.25 7.83 9.41
N LYS A 72 -4.71 7.97 8.18
CA LYS A 72 -6.04 8.47 7.84
C LYS A 72 -6.67 7.59 6.79
N LYS A 73 -7.80 6.96 7.13
CA LYS A 73 -8.63 6.23 6.17
C LYS A 73 -9.61 7.18 5.49
N HIS A 74 -9.81 6.98 4.20
CA HIS A 74 -10.78 7.71 3.40
C HIS A 74 -12.00 6.82 3.17
N GLU A 75 -13.10 7.42 2.70
CA GLU A 75 -14.28 6.68 2.31
C GLU A 75 -13.97 5.64 1.23
N SER A 76 -14.44 4.42 1.47
CA SER A 76 -14.36 3.30 0.54
C SER A 76 -14.91 3.67 -0.83
N TRP A 77 -14.38 3.02 -1.86
CA TRP A 77 -14.87 3.18 -3.22
C TRP A 77 -16.26 2.56 -3.39
N ILE A 78 -16.92 2.96 -4.48
CA ILE A 78 -18.23 2.42 -4.82
C ILE A 78 -18.04 1.04 -5.46
N VAL A 79 -18.55 0.01 -4.80
CA VAL A 79 -18.65 -1.34 -5.39
C VAL A 79 -19.74 -1.31 -6.47
N PRO A 80 -19.48 -1.80 -7.69
CA PRO A 80 -20.49 -1.87 -8.75
C PRO A 80 -21.70 -2.69 -8.33
N LYS A 81 -22.89 -2.28 -8.79
CA LYS A 81 -24.17 -2.93 -8.45
C LYS A 81 -24.15 -4.46 -8.59
N LYS A 82 -23.45 -4.98 -9.61
CA LYS A 82 -23.32 -6.43 -9.87
C LYS A 82 -22.65 -7.19 -8.72
N LEU A 83 -21.78 -6.53 -7.96
CA LEU A 83 -21.01 -7.09 -6.84
C LEU A 83 -21.46 -6.57 -5.48
N GLN A 84 -22.59 -5.88 -5.42
CA GLN A 84 -23.11 -5.29 -4.18
C GLN A 84 -23.34 -6.35 -3.10
N HIS A 85 -23.73 -7.57 -3.50
CA HIS A 85 -23.91 -8.70 -2.59
C HIS A 85 -22.60 -9.13 -1.88
N LEU A 86 -21.43 -8.81 -2.45
CA LEU A 86 -20.10 -9.08 -1.86
C LEU A 86 -19.52 -7.89 -1.11
N LYS A 87 -20.21 -6.74 -1.10
CA LYS A 87 -19.66 -5.49 -0.55
C LYS A 87 -19.15 -5.64 0.89
N SER A 88 -19.93 -6.29 1.76
CA SER A 88 -19.52 -6.51 3.15
C SER A 88 -18.21 -7.30 3.26
N LYS A 89 -18.08 -8.40 2.48
CA LYS A 89 -16.87 -9.24 2.47
C LYS A 89 -15.66 -8.48 1.90
N ILE A 90 -15.89 -7.64 0.87
CA ILE A 90 -14.85 -6.78 0.29
C ILE A 90 -14.38 -5.74 1.31
N ASP A 91 -15.32 -5.03 1.94
CA ASP A 91 -15.01 -3.96 2.90
C ASP A 91 -14.29 -4.52 4.13
N GLU A 92 -14.72 -5.67 4.65
CA GLU A 92 -14.07 -6.38 5.76
C GLU A 92 -12.64 -6.78 5.40
N LYS A 93 -12.45 -7.50 4.28
CA LYS A 93 -11.13 -7.98 3.85
C LYS A 93 -10.18 -6.81 3.55
N THR A 94 -10.70 -5.73 2.97
CA THR A 94 -9.94 -4.50 2.73
C THR A 94 -9.48 -3.88 4.04
N ASN A 95 -10.40 -3.65 4.99
CA ASN A 95 -10.04 -3.04 6.27
C ASN A 95 -9.05 -3.88 7.07
N TYR A 96 -9.20 -5.21 7.04
CA TYR A 96 -8.24 -6.13 7.63
C TYR A 96 -6.82 -5.89 7.07
N TYR A 97 -6.66 -5.82 5.74
CA TYR A 97 -5.36 -5.57 5.13
C TYR A 97 -4.84 -4.16 5.34
N LEU A 98 -5.71 -3.16 5.38
CA LEU A 98 -5.29 -1.80 5.69
C LEU A 98 -4.63 -1.73 7.07
N ASN A 99 -5.23 -2.37 8.06
CA ASN A 99 -4.67 -2.46 9.41
C ASN A 99 -3.36 -3.25 9.43
N LEU A 100 -3.34 -4.40 8.74
CA LEU A 100 -2.22 -5.34 8.81
C LEU A 100 -0.99 -4.82 8.06
N TYR A 101 -1.15 -4.43 6.79
CA TYR A 101 -0.04 -4.14 5.87
C TYR A 101 0.42 -2.70 5.93
N PHE A 102 -0.47 -1.77 6.31
CA PHE A 102 -0.16 -0.33 6.23
C PHE A 102 -0.07 0.32 7.60
N GLU A 103 -0.92 -0.04 8.58
CA GLU A 103 -0.76 0.49 9.93
C GLU A 103 0.30 -0.29 10.72
N LYS A 104 0.11 -1.61 10.87
CA LYS A 104 0.99 -2.44 11.70
C LYS A 104 2.39 -2.57 11.10
N LEU A 105 2.52 -3.04 9.86
CA LEU A 105 3.84 -3.24 9.23
C LEU A 105 4.64 -1.94 9.14
N GLU A 106 4.04 -0.82 8.72
CA GLU A 106 4.78 0.46 8.65
C GLU A 106 5.18 0.97 10.03
N LYS A 107 4.33 0.79 11.05
CA LYS A 107 4.69 1.13 12.43
C LYS A 107 5.88 0.30 12.90
N GLU A 108 5.90 -1.01 12.62
CA GLU A 108 7.03 -1.88 12.96
C GLU A 108 8.30 -1.48 12.20
N LYS A 109 8.19 -1.10 10.92
CA LYS A 109 9.30 -0.54 10.15
C LYS A 109 9.83 0.74 10.80
N GLN A 110 8.96 1.68 11.19
CA GLN A 110 9.37 2.92 11.89
C GLN A 110 10.05 2.62 13.23
N ASN A 111 9.49 1.72 14.04
CA ASN A 111 10.09 1.31 15.32
C ASN A 111 11.50 0.72 15.14
N CYS A 112 11.74 0.01 14.03
CA CYS A 112 13.02 -0.61 13.77
C CYS A 112 14.09 0.34 13.29
N LEU A 113 13.74 1.56 12.87
CA LEU A 113 14.72 2.52 12.33
C LEU A 113 15.64 3.12 13.39
N TYR A 114 15.41 2.90 14.70
CA TYR A 114 16.25 3.22 15.90
C TYR A 114 17.37 4.26 15.70
N SER A 115 17.08 5.35 15.00
CA SER A 115 17.97 6.45 14.71
C SER A 115 17.27 7.70 15.23
N SER A 116 18.07 8.67 15.67
CA SER A 116 17.54 9.89 16.28
C SER A 116 16.70 10.74 15.34
N LYS A 117 16.69 10.44 14.02
CA LYS A 117 15.86 11.08 13.00
C LYS A 117 15.47 10.09 11.90
N SER A 118 14.17 9.81 11.78
CA SER A 118 13.60 9.12 10.62
C SER A 118 13.58 10.05 9.41
N ASN A 119 13.55 9.48 8.20
CA ASN A 119 13.27 10.24 6.99
C ASN A 119 11.75 10.34 6.82
N PRO A 120 11.14 11.54 6.97
CA PRO A 120 9.71 11.70 6.86
C PRO A 120 9.19 11.27 5.49
N PHE A 121 7.95 10.80 5.47
CA PHE A 121 7.31 10.39 4.23
C PHE A 121 5.81 10.59 4.28
N VAL A 122 5.21 10.67 3.10
CA VAL A 122 3.78 10.50 2.91
C VAL A 122 3.56 9.30 1.99
N LYS A 123 2.66 8.41 2.39
CA LYS A 123 2.30 7.20 1.66
C LYS A 123 0.81 7.20 1.37
N PHE A 124 0.48 7.02 0.10
CA PHE A 124 -0.88 6.87 -0.40
C PHE A 124 -1.13 5.41 -0.71
N VAL A 125 -2.19 4.85 -0.13
CA VAL A 125 -2.69 3.52 -0.48
C VAL A 125 -3.89 3.71 -1.40
N PHE A 126 -3.82 3.09 -2.57
CA PHE A 126 -4.90 3.14 -3.54
C PHE A 126 -5.88 1.98 -3.36
N THR A 127 -7.10 2.20 -3.84
CA THR A 127 -8.13 1.18 -4.00
C THR A 127 -7.53 -0.06 -4.66
N PRO A 128 -7.71 -1.26 -4.08
CA PRO A 128 -7.09 -2.47 -4.60
C PRO A 128 -7.73 -2.90 -5.91
N LEU A 129 -6.93 -3.57 -6.75
CA LEU A 129 -7.48 -4.49 -7.74
C LEU A 129 -8.09 -5.68 -7.00
N ILE A 130 -9.30 -6.06 -7.39
CA ILE A 130 -10.00 -7.21 -6.81
C ILE A 130 -10.13 -8.29 -7.87
N GLU A 131 -9.74 -9.51 -7.52
CA GLU A 131 -9.97 -10.70 -8.34
C GLU A 131 -10.82 -11.71 -7.58
N PHE A 132 -11.65 -12.44 -8.33
CA PHE A 132 -12.55 -13.45 -7.78
C PHE A 132 -12.22 -14.81 -8.39
N SER A 133 -11.99 -15.82 -7.53
CA SER A 133 -11.87 -17.19 -8.00
C SER A 133 -13.23 -17.81 -8.31
N ILE A 134 -13.20 -19.00 -8.93
CA ILE A 134 -14.38 -19.81 -9.21
C ILE A 134 -15.11 -20.20 -7.92
N GLU A 135 -14.37 -20.39 -6.83
CA GLU A 135 -14.86 -20.78 -5.51
C GLU A 135 -15.44 -19.59 -4.71
N GLY A 136 -15.41 -18.36 -5.26
CA GLY A 136 -15.91 -17.16 -4.59
C GLY A 136 -14.93 -16.56 -3.57
N GLU A 137 -13.64 -16.92 -3.66
CA GLU A 137 -12.58 -16.26 -2.91
C GLU A 137 -12.24 -14.89 -3.51
N ILE A 138 -11.93 -13.93 -2.63
CA ILE A 138 -11.67 -12.53 -2.98
C ILE A 138 -10.19 -12.24 -2.77
N TYR A 139 -9.47 -11.88 -3.84
CA TYR A 139 -8.06 -11.53 -3.79
C TYR A 139 -7.92 -10.02 -3.93
N LEU A 140 -7.08 -9.41 -3.10
CA LEU A 140 -6.86 -7.97 -3.08
C LEU A 140 -5.39 -7.68 -3.37
N TYR A 141 -5.18 -6.81 -4.36
CA TYR A 141 -3.86 -6.35 -4.76
C TYR A 141 -3.79 -4.84 -4.57
N PHE A 142 -2.98 -4.39 -3.62
CA PHE A 142 -2.85 -2.96 -3.31
C PHE A 142 -1.64 -2.36 -3.99
N VAL A 143 -1.82 -1.18 -4.57
CA VAL A 143 -0.71 -0.35 -5.02
C VAL A 143 -0.55 0.82 -4.05
N THR A 144 0.70 1.11 -3.69
CA THR A 144 1.03 2.28 -2.88
C THR A 144 1.95 3.23 -3.63
N LEU A 145 1.94 4.50 -3.23
CA LEU A 145 2.93 5.49 -3.62
C LEU A 145 3.47 6.14 -2.34
N THR A 146 4.76 5.98 -2.08
CA THR A 146 5.46 6.62 -0.96
C THR A 146 6.42 7.67 -1.49
N VAL A 147 6.34 8.87 -0.94
CA VAL A 147 7.29 9.97 -1.21
C VAL A 147 7.99 10.32 0.08
N TYR A 148 9.31 10.25 0.05
CA TYR A 148 10.17 10.62 1.17
C TYR A 148 10.63 12.08 1.03
N GLN A 149 10.93 12.72 2.16
CA GLN A 149 11.42 14.10 2.18
C GLN A 149 12.79 14.27 1.49
N ASN A 150 13.56 13.20 1.36
CA ASN A 150 14.79 13.21 0.54
C ASN A 150 14.54 13.14 -0.97
N GLY A 151 13.29 13.15 -1.42
CA GLY A 151 12.91 13.12 -2.84
C GLY A 151 12.75 11.71 -3.42
N SER A 152 13.03 10.66 -2.65
CA SER A 152 12.84 9.29 -3.11
C SER A 152 11.35 8.96 -3.26
N ILE A 153 11.03 8.23 -4.32
CA ILE A 153 9.67 7.74 -4.59
C ILE A 153 9.70 6.22 -4.72
N ILE A 154 8.81 5.56 -3.98
CA ILE A 154 8.64 4.11 -4.01
C ILE A 154 7.20 3.79 -4.37
N ILE A 155 7.02 2.88 -5.32
CA ILE A 155 5.74 2.26 -5.61
C ILE A 155 5.82 0.81 -5.16
N GLU A 156 4.89 0.36 -4.31
CA GLU A 156 4.84 -1.03 -3.87
C GLU A 156 3.55 -1.68 -4.33
N LEU A 157 3.64 -2.95 -4.72
CA LEU A 157 2.52 -3.84 -4.96
C LEU A 157 2.46 -4.85 -3.81
N PHE A 158 1.33 -4.90 -3.11
CA PHE A 158 1.05 -5.86 -2.07
C PHE A 158 0.10 -6.92 -2.63
N GLU A 159 0.57 -8.17 -2.64
CA GLU A 159 -0.16 -9.34 -3.14
C GLU A 159 -0.45 -10.28 -1.96
N ASP A 160 -1.73 -10.59 -1.75
CA ASP A 160 -2.17 -11.61 -0.79
C ASP A 160 -1.89 -13.00 -1.36
N LEU A 161 -0.90 -13.71 -0.80
CA LEU A 161 -0.49 -15.01 -1.30
C LEU A 161 -1.18 -16.20 -0.61
N ARG A 162 -1.95 -15.95 0.45
CA ARG A 162 -2.48 -17.01 1.34
C ARG A 162 -3.38 -18.01 0.61
N ASN A 163 -4.08 -17.56 -0.43
CA ASN A 163 -4.99 -18.39 -1.22
C ASN A 163 -4.55 -18.53 -2.69
N SER A 164 -3.48 -17.88 -3.12
CA SER A 164 -3.00 -18.01 -4.50
C SER A 164 -2.36 -19.39 -4.64
N PHE A 165 -3.16 -20.37 -5.04
CA PHE A 165 -2.69 -21.66 -5.53
C PHE A 165 -1.96 -21.46 -6.85
N TYR A 166 -0.75 -20.90 -6.80
CA TYR A 166 0.15 -20.85 -7.95
C TYR A 166 0.50 -22.25 -8.44
N ASN A 167 0.23 -23.32 -7.69
CA ASN A 167 0.41 -24.68 -8.20
C ASN A 167 -0.35 -24.90 -9.52
N ILE A 168 -1.57 -24.35 -9.66
CA ILE A 168 -2.28 -24.42 -10.94
C ILE A 168 -1.62 -23.48 -11.96
N ASP A 169 -1.11 -22.32 -11.57
CA ASP A 169 -0.42 -21.37 -12.47
C ASP A 169 0.96 -21.86 -12.96
N PHE A 170 1.65 -22.68 -12.17
CA PHE A 170 2.92 -23.34 -12.51
C PHE A 170 2.70 -24.56 -13.42
N LEU A 171 1.53 -25.20 -13.35
CA LEU A 171 1.18 -26.39 -14.12
C LEU A 171 0.28 -26.08 -15.34
N HIS A 172 -0.44 -24.96 -15.32
CA HIS A 172 -1.31 -24.46 -16.37
C HIS A 172 -1.17 -22.94 -16.48
N PRO A 173 -0.96 -22.38 -17.68
CA PRO A 173 -0.65 -20.95 -17.88
C PRO A 173 -1.85 -20.00 -17.63
N TYR A 174 -2.87 -20.42 -16.89
CA TYR A 174 -4.05 -19.60 -16.59
C TYR A 174 -4.71 -19.99 -15.26
N THR A 175 -4.74 -19.07 -14.31
CA THR A 175 -5.83 -19.02 -13.32
C THR A 175 -7.08 -18.54 -14.03
N LYS A 176 -8.17 -19.31 -13.96
CA LYS A 176 -9.49 -18.85 -14.45
C LYS A 176 -10.07 -17.84 -13.46
N MET A 177 -9.57 -16.61 -13.50
CA MET A 177 -10.19 -15.48 -12.79
C MET A 177 -11.56 -15.19 -13.42
N VAL A 178 -12.63 -15.19 -12.63
CA VAL A 178 -14.00 -15.06 -13.14
C VAL A 178 -14.39 -13.59 -13.34
N ALA A 179 -13.78 -12.68 -12.57
CA ALA A 179 -13.95 -11.24 -12.73
C ALA A 179 -12.74 -10.47 -12.18
N LYS A 180 -12.43 -9.35 -12.84
CA LYS A 180 -11.49 -8.34 -12.35
C LYS A 180 -12.25 -7.05 -12.11
N LEU A 181 -12.10 -6.47 -10.92
CA LEU A 181 -12.66 -5.17 -10.61
C LEU A 181 -11.56 -4.12 -10.61
N PHE A 182 -11.63 -3.24 -11.60
CA PHE A 182 -10.96 -1.95 -11.51
C PHE A 182 -11.90 -0.99 -10.76
N PRO A 183 -11.42 -0.34 -9.70
CA PRO A 183 -12.20 0.67 -9.02
C PRO A 183 -12.60 1.78 -10.01
N ASP A 184 -13.90 2.01 -10.18
CA ASP A 184 -14.43 3.01 -11.11
C ASP A 184 -14.35 4.41 -10.48
N PHE A 185 -13.30 5.15 -10.83
CA PHE A 185 -13.07 6.51 -10.32
C PHE A 185 -13.98 7.57 -10.93
N LYS A 186 -14.71 7.26 -12.02
CA LYS A 186 -15.53 8.26 -12.73
C LYS A 186 -16.74 8.74 -11.91
N LYS A 187 -17.15 8.00 -10.87
CA LYS A 187 -18.32 8.35 -10.05
C LYS A 187 -18.07 9.20 -8.81
N LYS A 188 -16.82 9.47 -8.44
CA LYS A 188 -16.49 10.44 -7.35
C LYS A 188 -16.36 11.90 -7.86
N ILE A 189 -16.46 12.14 -9.18
CA ILE A 189 -16.30 13.47 -9.79
C ILE A 189 -17.58 14.33 -9.71
N ASN A 190 -18.71 13.80 -9.24
CA ASN A 190 -19.89 14.62 -9.00
C ASN A 190 -20.05 14.91 -7.51
N LEU A 191 -19.49 16.03 -7.05
CA LEU A 191 -20.02 16.89 -5.98
C LEU A 191 -19.10 18.12 -5.80
N THR A 192 -19.12 19.04 -6.77
CA THR A 192 -19.18 20.51 -6.58
C THR A 192 -19.14 21.20 -7.96
N LEU A 193 -20.31 21.69 -8.40
CA LEU A 193 -20.45 23.02 -8.99
C LEU A 193 -20.79 23.96 -7.84
#